data_AF-A0A962YS65-F1
#
_entry.id   AF-A0A962YS65-F1
#
_cell.length_a   1.000
_cell.length_b   1.000
_cell.length_c   1.000
_cell.angle_alpha   90.00
_cell.angle_beta   90.00
_cell.angle_gamma   90.00
#
_symmetry.space_group_name_H-M   'P 1'
#
loop_
_entity.id
_entity.type
_entity.pdbx_description
1 polymer ?
#
loop_
_entity_poly.entity_id
_entity_poly.type
_entity_poly.pdbx_seq_one_letter_code
_entity_poly.pdbx_strand_id
1 'polypeptide(L)'
;MSNWYEWVFSGIGVVLVTAAFTFIRTKAKYFTGIRFLDRNEIDRELGTLQQRFEKAKTSVFISGNDLKFVAESSSSLIDSLLNRKIKVKLLATNPGTTAAEMLEKIDPRFNSSGQFQASMEEVQKRLEKWKKDYPSFFEYRLLPFLPALGFFITDPNSPNGIVKIEIYTAKEFGPINSRPHIVLHKSSRQWREYFIKQSENYWDLADESQP
;
A
#
# COMPACT_ATOMS: atom_id res chain seq x y z
N MET A 1 -3.76 -6.93 -62.98
CA MET A 1 -3.07 -6.75 -61.69
C MET A 1 -3.93 -5.80 -60.87
N SER A 2 -4.63 -6.28 -59.84
CA SER A 2 -5.58 -5.45 -59.07
C SER A 2 -4.83 -4.50 -58.13
N ASN A 3 -5.15 -3.22 -58.22
CA ASN A 3 -4.61 -2.12 -57.42
C ASN A 3 -5.02 -2.27 -55.95
N TRP A 4 -4.28 -3.06 -55.19
CA TRP A 4 -4.51 -3.29 -53.76
C TRP A 4 -4.48 -1.99 -52.94
N TYR A 5 -3.87 -0.92 -53.46
CA TYR A 5 -3.84 0.41 -52.86
C TYR A 5 -5.20 1.14 -52.89
N GLU A 6 -6.07 0.88 -53.87
CA GLU A 6 -7.41 1.49 -53.91
C GLU A 6 -8.28 1.00 -52.75
N TRP A 7 -8.08 -0.23 -52.29
CA TRP A 7 -8.78 -0.76 -51.10
C TRP A 7 -8.30 -0.14 -49.80
N VAL A 8 -7.01 0.17 -49.69
CA VAL A 8 -6.42 0.79 -48.49
C VAL A 8 -6.89 2.25 -48.32
N PHE A 9 -7.13 2.96 -49.43
CA PHE A 9 -7.64 4.34 -49.44
C PHE A 9 -9.15 4.46 -49.68
N SER A 10 -9.84 3.36 -50.00
CA SER A 10 -11.30 3.30 -49.89
C SER A 10 -11.69 3.58 -48.43
N GLY A 11 -12.80 4.26 -48.18
CA GLY A 11 -13.25 4.56 -46.81
C GLY A 11 -13.31 3.33 -45.89
N ILE A 12 -13.46 2.13 -46.46
CA ILE A 12 -13.43 0.84 -45.75
C ILE A 12 -12.03 0.52 -45.21
N GLY A 13 -10.97 0.77 -45.98
CA GLY A 13 -9.58 0.56 -45.56
C GLY A 13 -9.19 1.45 -44.39
N VAL A 14 -9.60 2.73 -44.43
CA VAL A 14 -9.37 3.69 -43.33
C VAL A 14 -10.12 3.28 -42.07
N VAL A 15 -11.37 2.82 -42.19
CA VAL A 15 -12.17 2.33 -41.04
C VAL A 15 -11.53 1.09 -40.41
N LEU A 16 -11.08 0.12 -41.20
CA LEU A 16 -10.42 -1.09 -40.69
C LEU A 16 -9.09 -0.79 -40.02
N VAL A 17 -8.27 0.11 -40.58
CA VAL A 17 -7.01 0.56 -39.95
C VAL A 17 -7.31 1.29 -38.65
N THR A 18 -8.30 2.17 -38.61
CA THR A 18 -8.68 2.91 -37.41
C THR A 18 -9.22 1.97 -36.32
N ALA A 19 -10.04 0.99 -36.70
CA ALA A 19 -10.54 -0.03 -35.78
C ALA A 19 -9.41 -0.92 -35.25
N ALA A 20 -8.48 -1.36 -36.10
CA ALA A 20 -7.31 -2.14 -35.69
C ALA A 20 -6.39 -1.33 -34.78
N PHE A 21 -6.14 -0.06 -35.08
CA PHE A 21 -5.32 0.83 -34.25
C PHE A 21 -5.98 1.12 -32.90
N THR A 22 -7.31 1.27 -32.89
CA THR A 22 -8.10 1.45 -31.67
C THR A 22 -8.08 0.17 -30.84
N PHE A 23 -8.24 -1.00 -31.46
CA PHE A 23 -8.17 -2.30 -30.80
C PHE A 23 -6.77 -2.56 -30.22
N ILE A 24 -5.71 -2.32 -30.98
CA ILE A 24 -4.32 -2.44 -30.55
C ILE A 24 -4.01 -1.45 -29.43
N ARG A 25 -4.44 -0.18 -29.54
CA ARG A 25 -4.25 0.83 -28.48
C ARG A 25 -5.04 0.48 -27.22
N THR A 26 -6.21 -0.14 -27.35
CA THR A 26 -7.01 -0.60 -26.22
C THR A 26 -6.35 -1.81 -25.57
N LYS A 27 -5.85 -2.79 -26.34
CA LYS A 27 -5.07 -3.94 -25.87
C LYS A 27 -3.72 -3.55 -25.27
N ALA A 28 -3.02 -2.57 -25.84
CA ALA A 28 -1.77 -2.02 -25.32
C ALA A 28 -2.00 -1.23 -24.02
N LYS A 29 -3.15 -0.57 -23.86
CA LYS A 29 -3.58 0.01 -22.58
C LYS A 29 -3.80 -1.05 -21.49
N TYR A 30 -4.16 -2.28 -21.85
CA TYR A 30 -4.24 -3.41 -20.91
C TYR A 30 -2.88 -4.09 -20.65
N PHE A 31 -1.84 -3.70 -21.40
CA PHE A 31 -0.45 -4.11 -21.21
C PHE A 31 0.37 -3.02 -20.50
N THR A 32 -0.21 -2.34 -19.52
CA THR A 32 0.61 -1.63 -18.53
C THR A 32 1.20 -2.69 -17.61
N GLY A 33 2.46 -3.06 -17.85
CA GLY A 33 3.21 -3.93 -16.94
C GLY A 33 3.14 -3.40 -15.50
N ILE A 34 3.30 -4.30 -14.53
CA ILE A 34 3.42 -3.92 -13.12
C ILE A 34 4.59 -2.93 -13.01
N ARG A 35 4.30 -1.69 -12.63
CA ARG A 35 5.33 -0.68 -12.40
C ARG A 35 5.71 -0.71 -10.92
N PHE A 36 6.97 -1.04 -10.66
CA PHE A 36 7.58 -0.83 -9.35
C PHE A 36 7.97 0.63 -9.22
N LEU A 37 7.70 1.21 -8.06
CA LEU A 37 7.92 2.61 -7.74
C LEU A 37 8.84 2.70 -6.52
N ASP A 38 9.76 3.65 -6.52
CA ASP A 38 10.43 4.08 -5.29
C ASP A 38 9.54 5.07 -4.49
N ARG A 39 9.99 5.45 -3.28
CA ARG A 39 9.25 6.37 -2.42
C ARG A 39 8.99 7.75 -3.05
N ASN A 40 9.92 8.28 -3.84
CA ASN A 40 9.79 9.59 -4.50
C ASN A 40 8.82 9.53 -5.68
N GLU A 41 8.81 8.42 -6.42
CA GLU A 41 7.83 8.15 -7.47
C GLU A 41 6.43 7.97 -6.90
N ILE A 42 6.30 7.32 -5.74
CA ILE A 42 5.02 7.18 -5.05
C ILE A 42 4.41 8.55 -4.69
N ASP A 43 5.23 9.47 -4.18
CA ASP A 43 4.75 10.80 -3.80
C ASP A 43 4.37 11.64 -5.04
N ARG A 44 5.03 11.41 -6.18
CA ARG A 44 4.63 12.00 -7.48
C ARG A 44 3.31 11.42 -7.99
N GLU A 45 3.12 10.11 -7.87
CA GLU A 45 1.95 9.39 -8.38
C GLU A 45 0.69 9.64 -7.54
N LEU A 46 0.81 9.59 -6.21
CA LEU A 46 -0.33 9.64 -5.29
C LEU A 46 -0.46 10.98 -4.54
N GLY A 47 0.53 11.86 -4.66
CA GLY A 47 0.68 13.04 -3.81
C GLY A 47 1.35 12.72 -2.47
N THR A 48 1.57 13.76 -1.68
CA THR A 48 2.20 13.65 -0.35
C THR A 48 1.37 12.80 0.60
N LEU A 49 1.97 12.33 1.70
CA LEU A 49 1.23 11.57 2.72
C LEU A 49 0.04 12.37 3.29
N GLN A 50 0.24 13.66 3.55
CA GLN A 50 -0.82 14.56 4.01
C GLN A 50 -1.98 14.63 3.00
N GLN A 51 -1.68 14.87 1.72
CA GLN A 51 -2.71 14.91 0.67
C GLN A 51 -3.50 13.61 0.57
N ARG A 52 -2.84 12.46 0.76
CA ARG A 52 -3.49 11.14 0.78
C ARG A 52 -4.47 11.00 1.95
N PHE A 53 -4.11 11.47 3.14
CA PHE A 53 -4.99 11.43 4.33
C PHE A 53 -6.14 12.45 4.26
N GLU A 54 -5.91 13.63 3.70
CA GLU A 54 -6.98 14.62 3.47
C GLU A 54 -8.07 14.08 2.53
N LYS A 55 -7.66 13.30 1.53
CA LYS A 55 -8.58 12.66 0.57
C LYS A 55 -9.37 11.51 1.15
N ALA A 56 -8.84 10.78 2.14
CA ALA A 56 -9.56 9.66 2.77
C ALA A 56 -10.89 10.12 3.38
N LYS A 57 -11.95 9.33 3.19
CA LYS A 57 -13.33 9.68 3.61
C LYS A 57 -13.94 8.71 4.62
N THR A 58 -13.58 7.44 4.57
CA THR A 58 -14.27 6.36 5.29
C THR A 58 -13.31 5.53 6.13
N SER A 59 -12.17 5.13 5.57
CA SER A 59 -11.21 4.30 6.29
C SER A 59 -9.79 4.39 5.76
N VAL A 60 -8.83 4.17 6.64
CA VAL A 60 -7.40 4.03 6.35
C VAL A 60 -6.88 2.76 7.02
N PHE A 61 -6.18 1.94 6.26
CA PHE A 61 -5.45 0.77 6.74
C PHE A 61 -3.97 0.93 6.41
N ILE A 62 -3.10 0.79 7.40
CA ILE A 62 -1.66 0.87 7.22
C ILE A 62 -1.02 -0.33 7.90
N SER A 63 -0.17 -1.05 7.18
CA SER A 63 0.72 -2.05 7.77
C SER A 63 2.19 -1.67 7.60
N GLY A 64 2.97 -2.00 8.62
CA GLY A 64 4.39 -1.69 8.73
C GLY A 64 5.09 -2.71 9.63
N ASN A 65 6.42 -2.75 9.60
CA ASN A 65 7.17 -3.56 10.57
C ASN A 65 6.92 -3.06 12.00
N ASP A 66 7.23 -1.80 12.26
CA ASP A 66 7.14 -1.16 13.57
C ASP A 66 6.15 0.01 13.63
N LEU A 67 5.70 0.53 12.48
CA LEU A 67 4.86 1.74 12.38
C LEU A 67 5.42 3.00 13.08
N LYS A 68 6.72 3.06 13.42
CA LYS A 68 7.34 4.20 14.11
C LYS A 68 7.10 5.54 13.42
N PHE A 69 7.31 5.58 12.10
CA PHE A 69 7.05 6.78 11.30
C PHE A 69 5.58 7.25 11.38
N VAL A 70 4.62 6.31 11.49
CA VAL A 70 3.20 6.64 11.63
C VAL A 70 2.89 7.15 13.03
N ALA A 71 3.40 6.47 14.06
CA ALA A 71 3.18 6.80 15.47
C ALA A 71 3.86 8.11 15.90
N GLU A 72 4.96 8.49 15.27
CA GLU A 72 5.73 9.68 15.61
C GLU A 72 5.52 10.79 14.57
N SER A 73 6.17 10.68 13.42
CA SER A 73 6.24 11.74 12.41
C SER A 73 4.89 12.06 11.77
N SER A 74 3.99 11.07 11.67
CA SER A 74 2.65 11.25 11.07
C SER A 74 1.53 11.26 12.12
N SER A 75 1.87 11.37 13.40
CA SER A 75 0.90 11.29 14.50
C SER A 75 -0.24 12.31 14.39
N SER A 76 0.09 13.56 14.06
CA SER A 76 -0.90 14.63 13.85
C SER A 76 -1.84 14.36 12.67
N LEU A 77 -1.35 13.66 11.65
CA LEU A 77 -2.17 13.26 10.51
C LEU A 77 -3.14 12.14 10.89
N ILE A 78 -2.72 11.19 11.73
CA ILE A 78 -3.61 10.16 12.29
C ILE A 78 -4.65 10.81 13.22
N ASP A 79 -4.23 11.72 14.10
CA ASP A 79 -5.15 12.49 14.96
C ASP A 79 -6.21 13.22 14.12
N SER A 80 -5.81 13.83 13.00
CA SER A 80 -6.73 14.50 12.07
C SER A 80 -7.75 13.52 11.47
N LEU A 81 -7.33 12.33 11.04
CA LEU A 81 -8.24 11.29 10.54
C LEU A 81 -9.26 10.86 11.60
N LEU A 82 -8.79 10.59 12.82
CA LEU A 82 -9.61 10.13 13.94
C LEU A 82 -10.62 11.20 14.39
N ASN A 83 -10.20 12.47 14.46
CA ASN A 83 -11.09 13.60 14.73
C ASN A 83 -12.18 13.77 13.65
N ARG A 84 -11.86 13.43 12.40
CA ARG A 84 -12.82 13.39 11.28
C ARG A 84 -13.69 12.13 11.29
N LYS A 85 -13.62 11.27 12.32
CA LYS A 85 -14.35 10.02 12.46
C LYS A 85 -14.07 9.02 11.32
N ILE A 86 -12.88 9.08 10.74
CA ILE A 86 -12.41 8.09 9.76
C ILE A 86 -11.89 6.87 10.52
N LYS A 87 -12.27 5.67 10.09
CA LYS A 87 -11.78 4.42 10.71
C LYS A 87 -10.31 4.21 10.35
N VAL A 88 -9.46 4.06 11.35
CA VAL A 88 -8.02 3.81 11.19
C VAL A 88 -7.68 2.43 11.74
N LYS A 89 -7.09 1.59 10.89
CA LYS A 89 -6.56 0.27 11.25
C LYS A 89 -5.05 0.25 11.06
N LEU A 90 -4.33 -0.10 12.11
CA LEU A 90 -2.87 -0.17 12.09
C LEU A 90 -2.39 -1.60 12.37
N LEU A 91 -1.55 -2.14 11.50
CA LEU A 91 -1.01 -3.50 11.64
C LEU A 91 0.53 -3.45 11.74
N ALA A 92 1.07 -3.95 12.84
CA ALA A 92 2.51 -4.03 13.07
C ALA A 92 2.97 -5.47 13.31
N THR A 93 4.27 -5.73 13.25
CA THR A 93 4.85 -7.01 13.65
C THR A 93 4.95 -7.09 15.17
N ASN A 94 4.67 -8.25 15.76
CA ASN A 94 4.78 -8.47 17.20
C ASN A 94 6.28 -8.59 17.62
N PRO A 95 6.80 -7.68 18.47
CA PRO A 95 8.19 -7.70 18.93
C PRO A 95 8.54 -8.85 19.87
N GLY A 96 7.55 -9.56 20.42
CA GLY A 96 7.71 -10.72 21.30
C GLY A 96 7.87 -12.05 20.56
N THR A 97 8.02 -12.05 19.23
CA THR A 97 8.10 -13.27 18.40
C THR A 97 9.43 -13.38 17.67
N THR A 98 9.69 -14.54 17.06
CA THR A 98 10.88 -14.78 16.23
C THR A 98 10.95 -13.86 15.00
N ALA A 99 9.84 -13.19 14.63
CA ALA A 99 9.85 -12.17 13.59
C ALA A 99 10.80 -11.00 13.89
N ALA A 100 11.05 -10.70 15.17
CA ALA A 100 12.01 -9.68 15.61
C ALA A 100 13.44 -9.98 15.15
N GLU A 101 13.84 -11.26 15.14
CA GLU A 101 15.16 -11.70 14.67
C GLU A 101 15.28 -11.61 13.14
N MET A 102 14.17 -11.86 12.43
CA MET A 102 14.14 -11.71 10.97
C MET A 102 14.26 -10.26 10.53
N LEU A 103 13.76 -9.32 11.34
CA LEU A 103 13.80 -7.88 11.03
C LEU A 103 15.20 -7.34 10.91
N GLU A 104 16.15 -7.85 11.69
CA GLU A 104 17.57 -7.52 11.57
C GLU A 104 18.08 -7.78 10.15
N LYS A 105 17.57 -8.80 9.46
CA LYS A 105 18.01 -9.20 8.12
C LYS A 105 17.31 -8.43 6.99
N ILE A 106 16.19 -7.77 7.27
CA ILE A 106 15.33 -7.19 6.24
C ILE A 106 15.05 -5.68 6.40
N ASP A 107 15.40 -5.09 7.54
CA ASP A 107 15.19 -3.66 7.81
C ASP A 107 16.49 -3.02 8.27
N PRO A 108 17.09 -2.11 7.48
CA PRO A 108 18.38 -1.49 7.82
C PRO A 108 18.31 -0.58 9.05
N ARG A 109 17.11 -0.25 9.53
CA ARG A 109 16.93 0.50 10.80
C ARG A 109 17.25 -0.35 12.03
N PHE A 110 17.21 -1.67 11.91
CA PHE A 110 17.40 -2.60 13.02
C PHE A 110 18.65 -3.43 12.81
N ASN A 111 19.60 -3.29 13.74
CA ASN A 111 20.82 -4.11 13.82
C ASN A 111 20.72 -5.20 14.89
N SER A 112 19.63 -5.23 15.66
CA SER A 112 19.30 -6.31 16.59
C SER A 112 17.80 -6.35 16.87
N SER A 113 17.31 -7.50 17.33
CA SER A 113 15.93 -7.67 17.81
C SER A 113 15.59 -6.72 18.97
N GLY A 114 16.55 -6.42 19.85
CA GLY A 114 16.37 -5.48 20.97
C GLY A 114 16.08 -4.04 20.52
N GLN A 115 16.65 -3.58 19.40
CA GLN A 115 16.33 -2.27 18.83
C GLN A 115 14.89 -2.21 18.30
N PHE A 116 14.41 -3.30 17.71
CA PHE A 116 13.03 -3.40 17.26
C PHE A 116 12.05 -3.43 18.44
N GLN A 117 12.35 -4.19 19.49
CA GLN A 117 11.56 -4.22 20.73
C GLN A 117 11.43 -2.82 21.35
N ALA A 118 12.56 -2.12 21.54
CA ALA A 118 12.55 -0.75 22.06
C ALA A 118 11.75 0.22 21.17
N SER A 119 11.86 0.10 19.85
CA SER A 119 11.04 0.87 18.90
C SER A 119 9.54 0.63 19.11
N MET A 120 9.16 -0.64 19.27
CA MET A 120 7.75 -1.02 19.46
C MET A 120 7.18 -0.59 20.81
N GLU A 121 7.99 -0.51 21.87
CA GLU A 121 7.52 0.01 23.17
C GLU A 121 7.03 1.46 23.07
N GLU A 122 7.77 2.32 22.35
CA GLU A 122 7.39 3.71 22.11
C GLU A 122 6.12 3.79 21.26
N VAL A 123 6.06 2.98 20.20
CA VAL A 123 4.92 2.93 19.29
C VAL A 123 3.66 2.45 20.02
N GLN A 124 3.74 1.37 20.79
CA GLN A 124 2.59 0.80 21.49
C GLN A 124 1.96 1.79 22.46
N LYS A 125 2.75 2.61 23.17
CA LYS A 125 2.22 3.69 24.02
C LYS A 125 1.31 4.64 23.23
N ARG A 126 1.68 4.97 22.00
CA ARG A 126 0.86 5.81 21.11
C ARG A 126 -0.37 5.08 20.59
N LEU A 127 -0.22 3.83 20.18
CA LEU A 127 -1.34 3.02 19.67
C LEU A 127 -2.40 2.80 20.77
N GLU A 128 -1.99 2.47 21.99
CA GLU A 128 -2.88 2.33 23.14
C GLU A 128 -3.59 3.63 23.49
N LYS A 129 -2.89 4.77 23.40
CA LYS A 129 -3.52 6.08 23.56
C LYS A 129 -4.62 6.31 22.52
N TRP A 130 -4.37 6.02 21.25
CA TRP A 130 -5.40 6.17 20.21
C TRP A 130 -6.57 5.21 20.40
N LYS A 131 -6.31 3.97 20.82
CA LYS A 131 -7.36 2.98 21.13
C LYS A 131 -8.24 3.45 22.28
N LYS A 132 -7.65 4.03 23.32
CA LYS A 132 -8.38 4.60 24.46
C LYS A 132 -9.17 5.85 24.09
N ASP A 133 -8.56 6.77 23.34
CA ASP A 133 -9.18 8.07 23.01
C ASP A 133 -10.25 7.94 21.91
N TYR A 134 -10.13 6.94 21.02
CA TYR A 134 -11.01 6.74 19.85
C TYR A 134 -11.46 5.27 19.67
N PRO A 135 -12.10 4.63 20.67
CA PRO A 135 -12.35 3.18 20.67
C PRO A 135 -13.25 2.67 19.53
N SER A 136 -14.08 3.51 18.92
CA SER A 136 -14.93 3.14 17.77
C SER A 136 -14.31 3.43 16.40
N PHE A 137 -13.19 4.15 16.37
CA PHE A 137 -12.56 4.63 15.13
C PHE A 137 -11.12 4.17 14.97
N PHE A 138 -10.49 3.64 16.02
CA PHE A 138 -9.12 3.17 15.98
C PHE A 138 -9.04 1.71 16.43
N GLU A 139 -8.33 0.90 15.66
CA GLU A 139 -7.95 -0.46 16.04
C GLU A 139 -6.51 -0.70 15.58
N TYR A 140 -5.77 -1.47 16.36
CA TYR A 140 -4.48 -1.98 15.92
C TYR A 140 -4.30 -3.44 16.33
N ARG A 141 -3.47 -4.17 15.56
CA ARG A 141 -3.16 -5.58 15.82
C ARG A 141 -1.68 -5.86 15.58
N LEU A 142 -1.19 -6.95 16.14
CA LEU A 142 0.19 -7.38 16.02
C LEU A 142 0.29 -8.75 15.34
N LEU A 143 1.06 -8.83 14.26
CA LEU A 143 1.31 -10.06 13.52
C LEU A 143 2.35 -10.93 14.24
N PRO A 144 2.11 -12.24 14.43
CA PRO A 144 3.08 -13.12 15.07
C PRO A 144 4.22 -13.59 14.15
N PHE A 145 4.21 -13.14 12.89
CA PHE A 145 5.22 -13.44 11.88
C PHE A 145 5.56 -12.17 11.09
N LEU A 146 6.69 -12.20 10.39
CA LEU A 146 7.10 -11.10 9.53
C LEU A 146 6.27 -11.09 8.23
N PRO A 147 5.47 -10.05 7.95
CA PRO A 147 4.72 -9.98 6.69
C PRO A 147 5.67 -9.82 5.50
N ALA A 148 5.30 -10.38 4.35
CA ALA A 148 6.03 -10.16 3.10
C ALA A 148 5.73 -8.78 2.49
N LEU A 149 4.61 -8.17 2.89
CA LEU A 149 4.04 -6.96 2.30
C LEU A 149 3.65 -5.94 3.36
N GLY A 150 3.97 -4.68 3.08
CA GLY A 150 3.37 -3.50 3.70
C GLY A 150 2.19 -3.00 2.88
N PHE A 151 1.17 -2.46 3.54
CA PHE A 151 -0.04 -1.93 2.91
C PHE A 151 -0.28 -0.49 3.31
N PHE A 152 -0.77 0.29 2.36
CA PHE A 152 -1.39 1.57 2.61
C PHE A 152 -2.65 1.64 1.76
N ILE A 153 -3.80 1.52 2.42
CA ILE A 153 -5.09 1.43 1.78
C ILE A 153 -6.00 2.52 2.33
N THR A 154 -6.63 3.29 1.44
CA THR A 154 -7.67 4.23 1.80
C THR A 154 -8.95 3.88 1.07
N ASP A 155 -10.09 3.97 1.76
CA ASP A 155 -11.43 3.79 1.19
C ASP A 155 -11.53 2.60 0.21
N PRO A 156 -11.27 1.35 0.65
CA PRO A 156 -11.06 0.20 -0.24
C PRO A 156 -12.24 -0.07 -1.18
N ASN A 157 -13.46 0.32 -0.81
CA ASN A 157 -14.66 0.15 -1.63
C ASN A 157 -14.98 1.36 -2.53
N SER A 158 -14.19 2.44 -2.44
CA SER A 158 -14.38 3.68 -3.21
C SER A 158 -13.63 3.65 -4.54
N PRO A 159 -14.20 4.22 -5.62
CA PRO A 159 -13.48 4.46 -6.88
C PRO A 159 -12.20 5.29 -6.73
N ASN A 160 -12.14 6.16 -5.71
CA ASN A 160 -11.01 7.04 -5.42
C ASN A 160 -10.11 6.50 -4.30
N GLY A 161 -10.38 5.27 -3.82
CA GLY A 161 -9.60 4.63 -2.77
C GLY A 161 -8.22 4.20 -3.27
N ILE A 162 -7.20 4.42 -2.45
CA ILE A 162 -5.81 4.06 -2.76
C ILE A 162 -5.58 2.63 -2.30
N VAL A 163 -4.88 1.83 -3.11
CA VAL A 163 -4.29 0.55 -2.68
C VAL A 163 -2.83 0.58 -3.10
N LYS A 164 -1.94 0.80 -2.12
CA LYS A 164 -0.50 0.79 -2.28
C LYS A 164 0.09 -0.36 -1.49
N ILE A 165 0.98 -1.10 -2.13
CA ILE A 165 1.72 -2.22 -1.55
C ILE A 165 3.18 -1.83 -1.49
N GLU A 166 3.85 -2.23 -0.43
CA GLU A 166 5.30 -2.21 -0.28
C GLU A 166 5.78 -3.65 -0.17
N ILE A 167 6.82 -4.02 -0.88
CA ILE A 167 7.37 -5.38 -0.82
C ILE A 167 8.57 -5.36 0.11
N TYR A 168 8.58 -6.24 1.12
CA TYR A 168 9.70 -6.33 2.04
C TYR A 168 10.78 -7.23 1.46
N THR A 169 11.95 -6.64 1.25
CA THR A 169 13.14 -7.30 0.70
C THR A 169 14.24 -7.34 1.77
N ALA A 170 15.24 -8.21 1.58
CA ALA A 170 16.43 -8.21 2.43
C ALA A 170 17.17 -6.87 2.35
N LYS A 171 17.88 -6.50 3.43
CA LYS A 171 18.80 -5.35 3.42
C LYS A 171 20.13 -5.74 2.77
N GLU A 172 20.90 -4.83 2.17
CA GLU A 172 20.65 -3.39 1.98
C GLU A 172 19.75 -3.09 0.77
N PHE A 173 19.09 -1.93 0.77
CA PHE A 173 18.16 -1.53 -0.31
C PHE A 173 18.85 -0.81 -1.49
N GLY A 174 20.16 -0.95 -1.60
CA GLY A 174 20.92 -0.42 -2.73
C GLY A 174 20.54 -1.11 -4.04
N PRO A 175 20.58 -0.40 -5.19
CA PRO A 175 21.05 0.98 -5.37
C PRO A 175 19.96 2.05 -5.17
N ILE A 176 18.69 1.67 -4.95
CA ILE A 176 17.54 2.58 -4.98
C ILE A 176 17.30 3.27 -3.61
N ASN A 177 17.83 2.69 -2.53
CA ASN A 177 17.62 3.13 -1.14
C ASN A 177 16.13 3.23 -0.76
N SER A 178 15.28 2.42 -1.40
CA SER A 178 13.85 2.30 -1.15
C SER A 178 13.44 0.85 -1.37
N ARG A 179 12.48 0.38 -0.57
CA ARG A 179 11.76 -0.84 -0.90
C ARG A 179 10.88 -0.60 -2.14
N PRO A 180 10.61 -1.64 -2.95
CA PRO A 180 9.74 -1.50 -4.11
C PRO A 180 8.29 -1.33 -3.67
N HIS A 181 7.61 -0.39 -4.29
CA HIS A 181 6.18 -0.14 -4.10
C HIS A 181 5.38 -0.43 -5.36
N ILE A 182 4.12 -0.83 -5.19
CA ILE A 182 3.15 -1.01 -6.28
C ILE A 182 1.90 -0.22 -5.94
N VAL A 183 1.38 0.54 -6.90
CA VAL A 183 0.07 1.20 -6.81
C VAL A 183 -0.91 0.47 -7.69
N LEU A 184 -2.03 0.03 -7.11
CA LEU A 184 -3.07 -0.67 -7.82
C LEU A 184 -4.18 0.29 -8.21
N HIS A 185 -4.14 0.70 -9.48
CA HIS A 185 -5.20 1.50 -10.09
C HIS A 185 -6.50 0.71 -10.22
N LYS A 186 -7.63 1.43 -10.29
CA LYS A 186 -8.96 0.84 -10.49
C LYS A 186 -9.07 -0.03 -11.74
N SER A 187 -8.30 0.27 -12.79
CA SER A 187 -8.23 -0.54 -14.01
C SER A 187 -7.73 -1.97 -13.75
N SER A 188 -6.92 -2.17 -12.70
CA SER A 188 -6.38 -3.46 -12.28
C SER A 188 -7.28 -4.16 -11.24
N ARG A 189 -8.58 -4.24 -11.53
CA ARG A 189 -9.62 -4.65 -10.58
C ARG A 189 -9.30 -5.94 -9.81
N GLN A 190 -8.94 -7.01 -10.53
CA GLN A 190 -8.66 -8.32 -9.92
C GLN A 190 -7.47 -8.26 -8.94
N TRP A 191 -6.37 -7.60 -9.32
CA TRP A 191 -5.23 -7.42 -8.43
C TRP A 191 -5.59 -6.55 -7.22
N ARG A 192 -6.36 -5.48 -7.44
CA ARG A 192 -6.82 -4.61 -6.36
C ARG A 192 -7.67 -5.37 -5.34
N GLU A 193 -8.65 -6.15 -5.80
CA GLU A 193 -9.48 -7.01 -4.95
C GLU A 193 -8.64 -8.07 -4.23
N TYR A 194 -7.71 -8.72 -4.93
CA TYR A 194 -6.79 -9.70 -4.34
C TYR A 194 -5.99 -9.11 -3.18
N PHE A 195 -5.33 -7.97 -3.38
CA PHE A 195 -4.46 -7.40 -2.35
C PHE A 195 -5.22 -6.73 -1.20
N ILE A 196 -6.45 -6.22 -1.44
CA ILE A 196 -7.36 -5.88 -0.35
C ILE A 196 -7.65 -7.13 0.48
N LYS A 197 -7.99 -8.26 -0.17
CA LYS A 197 -8.23 -9.51 0.55
C LYS A 197 -7.00 -10.00 1.30
N GLN A 198 -5.80 -9.85 0.75
CA GLN A 198 -4.56 -10.19 1.47
C GLN A 198 -4.35 -9.33 2.72
N SER A 199 -4.70 -8.04 2.66
CA SER A 199 -4.62 -7.17 3.85
C SER A 199 -5.61 -7.60 4.95
N GLU A 200 -6.80 -8.08 4.59
CA GLU A 200 -7.76 -8.66 5.53
C GLU A 200 -7.23 -9.97 6.10
N ASN A 201 -6.67 -10.85 5.28
CA ASN A 201 -6.09 -12.11 5.76
C ASN A 201 -4.97 -11.86 6.78
N TYR A 202 -4.10 -10.86 6.54
CA TYR A 202 -3.09 -10.47 7.53
C TYR A 202 -3.72 -9.92 8.81
N TRP A 203 -4.80 -9.15 8.71
CA TRP A 203 -5.53 -8.65 9.86
C TRP A 203 -6.15 -9.77 10.71
N ASP A 204 -6.71 -10.79 10.05
CA ASP A 204 -7.39 -11.92 10.70
C ASP A 204 -6.39 -12.89 11.35
N LEU A 205 -5.16 -12.97 10.83
CA LEU A 205 -4.06 -13.76 11.40
C LEU A 205 -3.31 -13.04 12.53
N ALA A 206 -3.58 -11.76 12.74
CA ALA A 206 -2.95 -10.98 13.78
C ALA A 206 -3.69 -11.13 15.11
N ASP A 207 -2.92 -11.21 16.19
CA ASP A 207 -3.51 -11.22 17.52
C ASP A 207 -4.13 -9.84 17.79
N GLU A 208 -5.33 -9.85 18.37
CA GLU A 208 -5.83 -8.65 19.01
C GLU A 208 -4.85 -8.30 20.13
N SER A 209 -4.35 -7.06 20.13
CA SER A 209 -3.47 -6.55 21.18
C SER A 209 -4.12 -6.88 22.54
N GLN A 210 -3.51 -7.76 23.32
CA GLN A 210 -4.01 -8.03 24.67
C GLN A 210 -3.87 -6.73 25.48
N PRO A 211 -4.91 -6.36 26.27
CA PRO A 211 -4.90 -5.15 27.09
C PRO A 211 -3.80 -5.15 28.16
#